data_AF-A0A2S8UJW0-F1
#
_entry.id   AF-A0A2S8UJW0-F1
#
_cell.length_a   1.000
_cell.length_b   1.000
_cell.length_c   1.000
_cell.angle_alpha   90.00
_cell.angle_beta   90.00
_cell.angle_gamma   90.00
#
_symmetry.space_group_name_H-M   'P 1'
#
loop_
_entity.id
_entity.type
_entity.pdbx_description
1 polymer ?
#
loop_
_entity_poly.entity_id
_entity_poly.type
_entity_poly.pdbx_seq_one_letter_code
_entity_poly.pdbx_strand_id
1 'polypeptide(L)'
;MQLELTPEQVEGLCAIDAKGFVQTVERDILRDYPGLPAARLTERLAAALAHARAMGIEEDANLVDFLRTEALVPGFYKQPGLRRWMEKPGRPADQRFHDFVQVMRWQLRQGTDQQKPE
;
A
#
# COMPACT_ATOMS: atom_id res chain seq x y z
N MET A 1 25.30 20.15 -20.97
CA MET A 1 25.34 18.68 -21.01
C MET A 1 23.98 18.18 -20.55
N GLN A 2 23.16 17.64 -21.45
CA GLN A 2 21.92 16.96 -21.10
C GLN A 2 22.27 15.50 -20.77
N LEU A 3 21.98 15.07 -19.55
CA LEU A 3 22.06 13.67 -19.16
C LEU A 3 20.82 12.98 -19.73
N GLU A 4 20.96 12.38 -20.91
CA GLU A 4 19.95 11.49 -21.48
C GLU A 4 20.11 10.12 -20.81
N LEU A 5 19.37 9.90 -19.72
CA LEU A 5 19.35 8.61 -19.04
C LEU A 5 18.69 7.57 -19.95
N THR A 6 19.35 6.44 -20.18
CA THR A 6 18.75 5.35 -20.94
C THR A 6 17.59 4.72 -20.16
N PRO A 7 16.60 4.10 -20.83
CA PRO A 7 15.46 3.46 -20.16
C PRO A 7 15.90 2.48 -19.06
N GLU A 8 16.96 1.72 -19.31
CA GLU A 8 17.53 0.76 -18.35
C GLU A 8 18.15 1.45 -17.11
N GLN A 9 18.73 2.64 -17.27
CA GLN A 9 19.26 3.43 -16.15
C GLN A 9 18.14 4.07 -15.33
N VAL A 10 17.04 4.47 -15.98
CA VAL A 10 15.83 4.95 -15.30
C VAL A 10 15.17 3.81 -14.52
N GLU A 11 15.08 2.60 -15.09
CA GLU A 11 14.57 1.42 -14.40
C GLU A 11 15.44 1.02 -13.20
N GLY A 12 16.78 1.08 -13.34
CA GLY A 12 17.72 0.85 -12.25
C GLY A 12 17.56 1.84 -11.09
N LEU A 13 17.32 3.13 -11.40
CA LEU A 13 17.04 4.15 -10.38
C LEU A 13 15.66 3.94 -9.73
N CYS A 14 14.63 3.60 -10.50
CA CYS A 14 13.31 3.23 -9.98
C CYS A 14 13.35 2.01 -9.06
N ALA A 15 14.21 1.03 -9.34
CA ALA A 15 14.37 -0.16 -8.51
C ALA A 15 15.08 0.16 -7.18
N ILE A 16 16.09 1.05 -7.20
CA ILE A 16 16.78 1.51 -5.99
C ILE A 16 15.83 2.35 -5.11
N ASP A 17 15.07 3.25 -5.74
CA ASP A 17 14.05 4.07 -5.07
C ASP A 17 12.97 3.19 -4.41
N ALA A 18 12.40 2.23 -5.15
CA ALA A 18 11.38 1.32 -4.63
C ALA A 18 11.89 0.50 -3.44
N LYS A 19 13.13 0.01 -3.48
CA LYS A 19 13.73 -0.75 -2.39
C LYS A 19 13.95 0.11 -1.15
N GLY A 20 14.47 1.33 -1.31
CA GLY A 20 14.68 2.29 -0.21
C GLY A 20 13.36 2.72 0.44
N PHE A 21 12.33 2.94 -0.38
CA PHE A 21 10.97 3.22 0.07
C PHE A 21 10.41 2.07 0.92
N VAL A 22 10.44 0.83 0.41
CA VAL A 22 9.95 -0.36 1.13
C VAL A 22 10.68 -0.55 2.46
N GLN A 23 12.00 -0.41 2.50
CA GLN A 23 12.78 -0.55 3.73
C GLN A 23 12.44 0.51 4.77
N THR A 24 12.18 1.75 4.33
CA THR A 24 11.77 2.84 5.22
C THR A 24 10.41 2.54 5.84
N VAL A 25 9.44 2.13 5.01
CA VAL A 25 8.09 1.77 5.46
C VAL A 25 8.11 0.53 6.36
N GLU A 26 8.91 -0.48 6.03
CA GLU A 26 9.10 -1.68 6.85
C GLU A 26 9.59 -1.33 8.26
N ARG A 27 10.62 -0.48 8.36
CA ARG A 27 11.13 -0.01 9.66
C ARG A 27 10.06 0.72 10.46
N ASP A 28 9.28 1.58 9.82
CA ASP A 28 8.19 2.29 10.49
C ASP A 28 7.10 1.32 10.97
N ILE A 29 6.75 0.31 10.17
CA ILE A 29 5.79 -0.73 10.55
C ILE A 29 6.31 -1.55 11.74
N LEU A 30 7.56 -1.99 11.73
CA LEU A 30 8.14 -2.78 12.82
C LEU A 30 8.30 -1.97 14.11
N ARG A 31 8.51 -0.64 14.01
CA ARG A 31 8.48 0.27 15.16
C ARG A 31 7.07 0.35 15.75
N ASP A 32 6.06 0.51 14.91
CA ASP A 32 4.66 0.66 15.34
C ASP A 32 4.07 -0.69 15.82
N TYR A 33 4.57 -1.82 15.28
CA TYR A 33 4.12 -3.19 15.56
C TYR A 33 5.31 -4.14 15.81
N PRO A 34 5.97 -4.09 16.98
CA PRO A 34 7.17 -4.88 17.26
C PRO A 34 6.96 -6.40 17.30
N GLY A 35 5.71 -6.87 17.36
CA GLY A 35 5.36 -8.30 17.32
C GLY A 35 5.14 -8.88 15.92
N LEU A 36 5.25 -8.07 14.86
CA LEU A 36 4.96 -8.50 13.50
C LEU A 36 6.13 -9.33 12.94
N PRO A 37 5.88 -10.48 12.30
CA PRO A 37 6.97 -11.31 11.79
C PRO A 37 7.69 -10.61 10.64
N ALA A 38 8.97 -10.29 10.85
CA ALA A 38 9.83 -9.67 9.84
C ALA A 38 10.24 -10.61 8.70
N ALA A 39 10.12 -11.93 8.89
CA ALA A 39 10.50 -12.91 7.89
C ALA A 39 9.67 -12.73 6.60
N ARG A 40 10.36 -12.45 5.48
CA ARG A 40 9.79 -12.15 4.14
C ARG A 40 8.88 -10.92 4.08
N LEU A 41 8.92 -10.04 5.08
CA LEU A 41 8.11 -8.82 5.09
C LEU A 41 8.54 -7.89 3.95
N THR A 42 9.84 -7.64 3.79
CA THR A 42 10.39 -6.84 2.69
C THR A 42 9.94 -7.32 1.31
N GLU A 43 10.03 -8.63 1.03
CA GLU A 43 9.64 -9.23 -0.26
C GLU A 43 8.14 -9.04 -0.54
N ARG A 44 7.31 -9.24 0.49
CA ARG A 44 5.86 -9.03 0.40
C ARG A 44 5.51 -7.58 0.15
N LEU A 45 6.14 -6.65 0.89
CA LEU A 45 5.92 -5.22 0.71
C LEU A 45 6.39 -4.74 -0.68
N ALA A 46 7.50 -5.28 -1.20
CA ALA A 46 7.94 -4.99 -2.57
C ALA A 46 6.92 -5.46 -3.61
N ALA A 47 6.37 -6.67 -3.47
CA ALA A 47 5.31 -7.17 -4.34
C ALA A 47 4.03 -6.33 -4.24
N ALA A 48 3.65 -5.92 -3.03
CA ALA A 48 2.50 -5.06 -2.79
C ALA A 48 2.68 -3.66 -3.40
N LEU A 49 3.87 -3.07 -3.31
CA LEU A 49 4.21 -1.80 -3.95
C LEU A 49 4.05 -1.87 -5.48
N ALA A 50 4.56 -2.95 -6.08
CA ALA A 50 4.42 -3.18 -7.53
C ALA A 50 2.93 -3.28 -7.93
N HIS A 51 2.12 -3.97 -7.14
CA HIS A 51 0.67 -4.06 -7.35
C HIS A 51 -0.03 -2.71 -7.18
N ALA A 52 0.33 -1.92 -6.17
CA ALA A 52 -0.23 -0.59 -5.94
C ALA A 52 0.03 0.35 -7.13
N ARG A 53 1.28 0.39 -7.61
CA ARG A 53 1.66 1.15 -8.81
C ARG A 53 0.93 0.65 -10.06
N ALA A 54 0.77 -0.66 -10.23
CA ALA A 54 0.00 -1.23 -11.35
C ALA A 54 -1.50 -0.87 -11.30
N MET A 55 -2.05 -0.55 -10.12
CA MET A 55 -3.41 -0.03 -9.96
C MET A 55 -3.50 1.49 -10.19
N GLY A 56 -2.38 2.15 -10.49
CA GLY A 56 -2.29 3.60 -10.71
C GLY A 56 -2.21 4.42 -9.43
N ILE A 57 -1.85 3.82 -8.30
CA ILE A 57 -1.61 4.56 -7.05
C ILE A 57 -0.19 5.14 -7.13
N GLU A 58 -0.08 6.46 -7.11
CA GLU A 58 1.18 7.18 -7.26
C GLU A 58 1.56 8.00 -6.03
N GLU A 59 0.58 8.40 -5.20
CA GLU A 59 0.84 9.26 -4.05
C GLU A 59 1.50 8.48 -2.90
N ASP A 60 2.64 8.97 -2.42
CA ASP A 60 3.42 8.31 -1.35
C ASP A 60 2.58 8.00 -0.12
N ALA A 61 1.68 8.91 0.30
CA ALA A 61 0.80 8.68 1.44
C ALA A 61 -0.10 7.45 1.24
N ASN A 62 -0.66 7.29 0.04
CA ASN A 62 -1.49 6.14 -0.33
C ASN A 62 -0.66 4.86 -0.46
N LEU A 63 0.56 4.95 -1.00
CA LEU A 63 1.49 3.82 -1.06
C LEU A 63 1.89 3.35 0.33
N VAL A 64 2.20 4.27 1.26
CA VAL A 64 2.49 3.94 2.66
C VAL A 64 1.29 3.27 3.32
N ASP A 65 0.09 3.81 3.15
CA ASP A 65 -1.14 3.21 3.70
C ASP A 65 -1.41 1.82 3.10
N PHE A 66 -1.14 1.62 1.81
CA PHE A 66 -1.24 0.32 1.13
C PHE A 66 -0.29 -0.71 1.74
N LEU A 67 1.00 -0.34 1.90
CA LEU A 67 2.02 -1.22 2.46
C LEU A 67 1.76 -1.54 3.94
N ARG A 68 1.33 -0.56 4.72
CA ARG A 68 0.90 -0.76 6.12
C ARG A 68 -0.28 -1.75 6.19
N THR A 69 -1.25 -1.61 5.29
CA THR A 69 -2.40 -2.52 5.24
C THR A 69 -1.98 -3.93 4.85
N GLU A 70 -1.06 -4.12 3.90
CA GLU A 70 -0.51 -5.43 3.56
C GLU A 70 0.25 -6.09 4.73
N ALA A 71 1.00 -5.31 5.50
CA ALA A 71 1.71 -5.85 6.66
C ALA A 71 0.75 -6.39 7.72
N LEU A 72 -0.35 -5.67 7.99
CA LEU A 72 -1.36 -6.03 8.97
C LEU A 72 -2.35 -7.10 8.48
N VAL A 73 -2.73 -7.00 7.21
CA VAL A 73 -3.73 -7.87 6.55
C VAL A 73 -3.12 -8.41 5.25
N PRO A 74 -2.34 -9.49 5.33
CA PRO A 74 -1.68 -10.07 4.17
C PRO A 74 -2.65 -10.42 3.04
N GLY A 75 -2.39 -9.93 1.84
CA GLY A 75 -3.17 -10.21 0.65
C GLY A 75 -4.50 -9.46 0.55
N PHE A 76 -4.74 -8.41 1.35
CA PHE A 76 -6.00 -7.64 1.30
C PHE A 76 -6.33 -7.17 -0.13
N TYR A 77 -5.30 -6.79 -0.90
CA TYR A 77 -5.47 -6.27 -2.25
C TYR A 77 -5.77 -7.34 -3.31
N LYS A 78 -5.65 -8.63 -2.95
CA LYS A 78 -6.04 -9.74 -3.82
C LYS A 78 -7.55 -9.97 -3.81
N GLN A 79 -8.25 -9.42 -2.82
CA GLN A 79 -9.69 -9.58 -2.68
C GLN A 79 -10.45 -8.93 -3.85
N PRO A 80 -11.51 -9.59 -4.36
CA PRO A 80 -12.30 -9.05 -5.46
C PRO A 80 -12.99 -7.73 -5.10
N GLY A 81 -13.26 -7.49 -3.82
CA GLY A 81 -13.83 -6.24 -3.31
C GLY A 81 -12.97 -5.01 -3.61
N LEU A 82 -11.65 -5.10 -3.39
CA LEU A 82 -10.74 -4.00 -3.72
C LEU A 82 -10.67 -3.77 -5.23
N ARG A 83 -10.57 -4.84 -6.04
CA ARG A 83 -10.52 -4.70 -7.51
C ARG A 83 -11.76 -3.98 -8.03
N ARG A 84 -12.94 -4.43 -7.63
CA ARG A 84 -14.22 -3.80 -8.02
C ARG A 84 -14.32 -2.35 -7.54
N TRP A 85 -13.72 -2.02 -6.39
CA TRP A 85 -13.63 -0.65 -5.92
C TRP A 85 -12.72 0.21 -6.80
N MET A 86 -11.54 -0.31 -7.13
CA MET A 86 -10.53 0.34 -7.98
C MET A 86 -10.94 0.40 -9.46
N GLU A 87 -11.99 -0.30 -9.89
CA GLU A 87 -12.56 -0.21 -11.23
C GLU A 87 -13.64 0.88 -11.37
N LYS A 88 -14.09 1.49 -10.25
CA LYS A 88 -15.15 2.52 -10.30
C LYS A 88 -14.73 3.71 -11.17
N PRO A 89 -15.53 4.11 -12.17
CA PRO A 89 -15.18 5.24 -13.03
C PRO A 89 -15.35 6.58 -12.30
N GLY A 90 -14.69 7.62 -12.81
CA GLY A 90 -14.96 9.02 -12.43
C GLY A 90 -14.09 9.59 -11.30
N ARG A 91 -13.08 8.87 -10.79
CA ARG A 91 -12.09 9.39 -9.84
C ARG A 91 -10.68 8.85 -10.14
N PRO A 92 -9.61 9.60 -9.83
CA PRO A 92 -8.23 9.10 -9.88
C PRO A 92 -8.05 7.84 -9.02
N ALA A 93 -7.10 6.98 -9.37
CA ALA A 93 -6.81 5.76 -8.62
C ALA A 93 -6.41 6.05 -7.16
N ASP A 94 -5.56 7.04 -6.93
CA ASP A 94 -5.22 7.53 -5.59
C ASP A 94 -6.45 7.91 -4.76
N GLN A 95 -7.35 8.73 -5.32
CA GLN A 95 -8.55 9.15 -4.61
C GLN A 95 -9.48 7.96 -4.31
N ARG A 96 -9.60 7.01 -5.24
CA ARG A 96 -10.37 5.77 -5.01
C ARG A 96 -9.76 4.95 -3.88
N PHE A 97 -8.45 4.81 -3.85
CA PHE A 97 -7.78 4.07 -2.77
C PHE A 97 -7.93 4.78 -1.43
N HIS A 98 -7.74 6.10 -1.39
CA HIS A 98 -7.96 6.91 -0.19
C HIS A 98 -9.38 6.70 0.37
N ASP A 99 -10.40 6.82 -0.48
CA ASP A 99 -11.80 6.60 -0.09
C ASP A 99 -12.02 5.17 0.44
N PHE A 100 -11.41 4.16 -0.18
CA PHE A 100 -11.48 2.77 0.28
C PHE A 100 -10.93 2.61 1.70
N VAL A 101 -9.75 3.18 1.96
CA VAL A 101 -9.11 3.13 3.28
C VAL A 101 -9.98 3.82 4.32
N GLN A 102 -10.57 4.98 3.99
CA GLN A 102 -11.49 5.67 4.91
C GLN A 102 -12.73 4.84 5.23
N VAL A 103 -13.33 4.18 4.23
CA VAL A 103 -14.48 3.28 4.43
C VAL A 103 -14.10 2.07 5.28
N MET A 104 -12.96 1.43 5.00
CA MET A 104 -12.43 0.32 5.80
C MET A 104 -12.22 0.73 7.27
N ARG A 105 -11.55 1.86 7.50
CA ARG A 105 -11.32 2.41 8.85
C ARG A 105 -12.64 2.75 9.54
N TRP A 106 -13.64 3.26 8.81
CA TRP A 106 -14.97 3.53 9.36
C TRP A 106 -15.71 2.24 9.75
N GLN A 107 -15.70 1.21 8.90
CA GLN A 107 -16.31 -0.09 9.19
C GLN A 107 -15.70 -0.75 10.43
N LEU A 108 -14.37 -0.69 10.58
CA LEU A 108 -13.68 -1.18 11.77
C LEU A 108 -14.13 -0.45 13.04
N ARG A 109 -14.26 0.89 13.00
CA ARG A 109 -14.77 1.66 14.14
C ARG A 109 -16.23 1.32 14.47
N GLN A 110 -17.10 1.19 13.48
CA GLN A 110 -18.52 0.87 13.65
C GLN A 110 -18.73 -0.56 14.18
N GLY A 111 -17.96 -1.54 13.69
CA GLY A 111 -18.00 -2.92 14.19
C GLY A 111 -17.52 -3.04 15.65
N THR A 112 -16.73 -2.08 16.13
CA THR A 112 -16.31 -1.99 17.54
C THR A 112 -17.39 -1.35 18.42
N ASP A 113 -18.25 -0.49 17.85
CA ASP A 113 -19.36 0.18 18.55
C ASP A 113 -20.59 -0.72 18.72
N GLN A 114 -20.80 -1.70 17.82
CA GLN A 114 -21.90 -2.66 17.91
C GLN A 114 -21.68 -3.81 18.92
N GLN A 115 -20.54 -3.86 19.63
CA GLN A 115 -20.24 -4.87 20.67
C GLN A 115 -20.50 -4.38 22.11
N LYS A 116 -21.45 -3.47 22.31
CA LYS A 116 -21.96 -3.15 23.66
C LYS A 116 -23.38 -3.71 23.81
N PRO A 117 -23.55 -4.92 24.38
CA PRO A 117 -24.88 -5.35 24.81
C PRO A 117 -25.27 -4.52 26.04
N GLU A 118 -26.46 -3.92 25.99
CA GLU A 118 -27.18 -3.41 27.15
C GLU A 118 -27.53 -4.54 28.14
#